data_AF-A0A6P0UE11-F1
#
_entry.id   AF-A0A6P0UE11-F1
#
_cell.length_a   1.000
_cell.length_b   1.000
_cell.length_c   1.000
_cell.angle_alpha   90.00
_cell.angle_beta   90.00
_cell.angle_gamma   90.00
#
_symmetry.space_group_name_H-M   'P 1'
#
loop_
_entity.id
_entity.type
_entity.pdbx_description
1 polymer ?
#
loop_
_entity_poly.entity_id
_entity_poly.type
_entity_poly.pdbx_seq_one_letter_code
_entity_poly.pdbx_strand_id
1 'polypeptide(L)'
;IILDKTGTLTKGKPQVTNYITTQSTAEGNEIKLLKIAAAVERKSEHPLAEAIVEYARIQGVEFPLPEPEKFEAMSGMGVEGIVSDRLVQIGTSRWMNELGIDTINLRDFQNKLEADAKTTAWIAIDGQIEGIFGIADSLKPSSANVVKKLQKMGIEVVMLTGDNRQTAEAIAVEVGISRVFAEVRPEQKAETIKTLQLEKKKRSDDHQIVAMVGDGINDAPALAQADVGIAIGTGTDVAMAASDLTLISGDLQGIVTAIQLSNATMKNIRQNLFFAYIYNVLGIPIAAGVLYPLTGWLLNPIIAGGAMAFSSVSVVSNALRLRKFRPKVNI
;
A
#
# COMPACT_ATOMS: atom_id res chain seq x y z
N ILE A 1 -5.58 -1.38 -9.72
CA ILE A 1 -5.17 -0.84 -8.41
C ILE A 1 -3.88 -1.53 -8.02
N ILE A 2 -2.87 -0.75 -7.65
CA ILE A 2 -1.60 -1.23 -7.15
C ILE A 2 -1.59 -0.99 -5.64
N LEU A 3 -1.28 -2.02 -4.88
CA LEU A 3 -1.21 -1.97 -3.42
C LEU A 3 0.25 -2.16 -3.01
N ASP A 4 0.79 -1.23 -2.24
CA ASP A 4 2.01 -1.52 -1.48
C ASP A 4 1.75 -2.66 -0.49
N LYS A 5 2.80 -3.40 -0.14
CA LYS A 5 2.69 -4.47 0.86
C LYS A 5 2.73 -3.90 2.28
N THR A 6 3.83 -3.24 2.65
CA THR A 6 4.15 -2.90 4.03
C THR A 6 3.23 -1.77 4.49
N GLY A 7 2.56 -1.92 5.64
CA GLY A 7 1.65 -0.92 6.22
C GLY A 7 0.36 -0.65 5.43
N THR A 8 0.30 -1.10 4.18
CA THR A 8 -0.88 -1.11 3.33
C THR A 8 -1.68 -2.41 3.47
N LEU A 9 -1.18 -3.51 2.90
CA LEU A 9 -1.76 -4.86 3.05
C LEU A 9 -1.49 -5.45 4.44
N THR A 10 -0.36 -5.10 5.02
CA THR A 10 0.07 -5.53 6.35
C THR A 10 -0.16 -4.45 7.40
N LYS A 11 0.02 -4.79 8.68
CA LYS A 11 -0.19 -3.84 9.79
C LYS A 11 0.92 -2.79 9.89
N GLY A 12 2.05 -2.97 9.20
CA GLY A 12 3.21 -2.08 9.29
C GLY A 12 3.95 -2.23 10.63
N LYS A 13 3.76 -3.37 11.30
CA LYS A 13 4.36 -3.67 12.61
C LYS A 13 5.06 -5.02 12.51
N PRO A 14 6.27 -5.06 11.92
CA PRO A 14 7.03 -6.30 11.82
C PRO A 14 7.32 -6.87 13.20
N GLN A 15 7.30 -8.19 13.31
CA GLN A 15 7.64 -8.92 14.53
C GLN A 15 8.53 -10.11 14.18
N VAL A 16 9.55 -10.34 14.99
CA VAL A 16 10.36 -11.56 14.87
C VAL A 16 9.48 -12.74 15.30
N THR A 17 9.22 -13.66 14.37
CA THR A 17 8.46 -14.89 14.63
C THR A 17 9.37 -16.08 14.85
N ASN A 18 10.58 -16.03 14.31
CA ASN A 18 11.56 -17.10 14.36
C ASN A 18 12.95 -16.51 14.55
N TYR A 19 13.76 -17.17 15.38
CA TYR A 19 15.17 -16.87 15.55
C TYR A 19 15.92 -18.19 15.68
N ILE A 20 16.99 -18.34 14.89
CA ILE A 20 17.86 -19.50 14.91
C ILE A 20 19.31 -19.05 14.93
N THR A 21 20.10 -19.73 15.75
CA THR A 21 21.54 -19.55 15.88
C THR A 21 22.27 -20.80 15.40
N THR A 22 23.45 -20.63 14.79
CA THR A 22 24.36 -21.74 14.45
C THR A 22 25.13 -22.23 15.67
N GLN A 23 25.30 -21.38 16.69
CA GLN A 23 25.92 -21.76 17.95
C GLN A 23 24.98 -22.62 18.81
N SER A 24 25.57 -23.52 19.60
CA SER A 24 24.85 -24.27 20.63
C SER A 24 24.14 -23.31 21.59
N THR A 25 22.88 -23.62 21.92
CA THR A 25 22.08 -22.89 22.91
C THR A 25 22.57 -23.06 24.35
N ALA A 26 23.59 -23.90 24.57
CA ALA A 26 24.27 -24.01 25.85
C ALA A 26 24.78 -22.64 26.34
N GLU A 27 24.77 -22.45 27.67
CA GLU A 27 25.32 -21.25 28.33
C GLU A 27 24.69 -19.91 27.91
N GLY A 28 23.49 -19.92 27.34
CA GLY A 28 22.76 -18.70 26.95
C GLY A 28 23.40 -17.96 25.77
N ASN A 29 24.16 -18.65 24.91
CA ASN A 29 24.78 -18.04 23.73
C ASN A 29 23.75 -17.40 22.79
N GLU A 30 22.55 -17.97 22.70
CA GLU A 30 21.41 -17.38 21.98
C GLU A 30 21.09 -15.96 22.48
N ILE A 31 21.01 -15.77 23.81
CA ILE A 31 20.72 -14.47 24.43
C ILE A 31 21.90 -13.51 24.23
N LYS A 32 23.15 -14.00 24.27
CA LYS A 32 24.35 -13.17 24.01
C LYS A 32 24.38 -12.67 22.57
N LEU A 33 24.13 -13.55 21.60
CA LEU A 33 24.06 -13.20 20.18
C LEU A 33 22.91 -12.20 19.94
N LEU A 34 21.75 -12.43 20.55
CA LEU A 34 20.61 -11.53 20.47
C LEU A 34 20.91 -10.15 21.09
N LYS A 35 21.66 -10.10 22.20
CA LYS A 35 22.11 -8.86 22.84
C LYS A 35 23.03 -8.04 21.93
N ILE A 36 23.95 -8.72 21.25
CA ILE A 36 24.88 -8.08 20.30
C ILE A 36 24.12 -7.59 19.06
N ALA A 37 23.21 -8.41 18.52
CA ALA A 37 22.38 -8.05 17.38
C ALA A 37 21.50 -6.82 17.68
N ALA A 38 20.79 -6.82 18.81
CA ALA A 38 19.97 -5.71 19.24
C ALA A 38 20.79 -4.43 19.50
N ALA A 39 22.05 -4.55 19.92
CA ALA A 39 22.92 -3.39 20.16
C ALA A 39 23.21 -2.62 18.87
N VAL A 40 23.50 -3.32 17.77
CA VAL A 40 23.71 -2.71 16.44
C VAL A 40 22.38 -2.16 15.91
N GLU A 41 21.32 -2.95 15.94
CA GLU A 41 20.01 -2.58 15.40
C GLU A 41 19.36 -1.40 16.15
N ARG A 42 19.69 -1.17 17.42
CA ARG A 42 19.20 0.00 18.18
C ARG A 42 19.54 1.35 17.51
N LYS A 43 20.63 1.44 16.74
CA LYS A 43 21.01 2.66 16.01
C LYS A 43 20.28 2.82 14.68
N SER A 44 19.59 1.79 14.21
CA SER A 44 18.83 1.79 12.96
C SER A 44 17.41 2.31 13.19
N GLU A 45 16.93 3.17 12.28
CA GLU A 45 15.55 3.65 12.29
C GLU A 45 14.60 2.71 11.51
N HIS A 46 15.11 1.58 11.03
CA HIS A 46 14.33 0.67 10.20
C HIS A 46 13.31 -0.13 11.04
N PRO A 47 12.05 -0.30 10.61
CA PRO A 47 11.04 -1.05 11.37
C PRO A 47 11.45 -2.50 11.70
N LEU A 48 12.22 -3.16 10.84
CA LEU A 48 12.78 -4.50 11.12
C LEU A 48 13.78 -4.49 12.28
N ALA A 49 14.57 -3.41 12.42
CA ALA A 49 15.51 -3.23 13.51
C ALA A 49 14.77 -3.12 14.85
N GLU A 50 13.72 -2.30 14.88
CA GLU A 50 12.84 -2.17 16.04
C GLU A 50 12.23 -3.52 16.44
N ALA A 51 11.81 -4.33 15.46
CA ALA A 51 11.29 -5.68 15.71
C ALA A 51 12.32 -6.59 16.37
N ILE A 52 13.60 -6.52 15.96
CA ILE A 52 14.70 -7.30 16.56
C ILE A 52 14.98 -6.82 17.99
N VAL A 53 15.01 -5.51 18.22
CA VAL A 53 15.23 -4.92 19.55
C VAL A 53 14.07 -5.26 20.51
N GLU A 54 12.82 -5.22 20.03
CA GLU A 54 11.65 -5.63 20.80
C GLU A 54 11.70 -7.12 21.13
N TYR A 55 12.04 -7.95 20.14
CA TYR A 55 12.19 -9.39 20.35
C TYR A 55 13.25 -9.71 21.40
N ALA A 56 14.41 -9.03 21.34
CA ALA A 56 15.46 -9.14 22.36
C ALA A 56 14.94 -8.84 23.77
N ARG A 57 14.13 -7.79 23.93
CA ARG A 57 13.50 -7.44 25.21
C ARG A 57 12.54 -8.53 25.70
N ILE A 58 11.70 -9.06 24.81
CA ILE A 58 10.73 -10.13 25.13
C ILE A 58 11.46 -11.41 25.56
N GLN A 59 12.59 -11.75 24.92
CA GLN A 59 13.41 -12.90 25.27
C GLN A 59 14.26 -12.71 26.54
N GLY A 60 14.13 -11.57 27.23
CA GLY A 60 14.81 -11.33 28.51
C GLY A 60 16.25 -10.84 28.41
N VAL A 61 16.67 -10.28 27.27
CA VAL A 61 17.98 -9.63 27.14
C VAL A 61 18.07 -8.44 28.12
N GLU A 62 19.16 -8.39 28.89
CA GLU A 62 19.41 -7.32 29.85
C GLU A 62 19.77 -5.99 29.18
N PHE A 63 19.14 -4.91 29.67
CA PHE A 63 19.42 -3.53 29.31
C PHE A 63 20.26 -2.83 30.40
N PRO A 64 21.14 -1.86 30.07
CA PRO A 64 21.32 -1.26 28.75
C PRO A 64 22.12 -2.14 27.77
N LEU A 65 21.76 -2.06 26.49
CA LEU A 65 22.55 -2.69 25.42
C LEU A 65 23.87 -1.93 25.23
N PRO A 66 24.98 -2.62 24.91
CA PRO A 66 26.25 -1.96 24.61
C PRO A 66 26.09 -0.95 23.47
N GLU A 67 26.88 0.12 23.49
CA GLU A 67 26.94 1.07 22.36
C GLU A 67 27.80 0.46 21.24
N PRO A 68 27.29 0.31 20.01
CA PRO A 68 28.10 -0.11 18.89
C PRO A 68 29.05 1.02 18.45
N GLU A 69 30.32 0.70 18.21
CA GLU A 69 31.29 1.58 17.57
C GLU A 69 31.23 1.44 16.04
N LYS A 70 31.63 2.48 15.30
CA LYS A 70 31.68 2.50 13.83
C LYS A 70 30.40 1.98 13.15
N PHE A 71 29.24 2.41 13.66
CA PHE A 71 27.96 2.03 13.08
C PHE A 71 27.81 2.60 11.67
N GLU A 72 27.47 1.74 10.71
CA GLU A 72 27.13 2.12 9.33
C GLU A 72 25.84 1.43 8.88
N ALA A 73 24.99 2.18 8.17
CA ALA A 73 23.74 1.67 7.60
C ALA A 73 23.82 1.68 6.07
N MET A 74 23.74 0.50 5.48
CA MET A 74 23.83 0.28 4.04
C MET A 74 22.42 0.14 3.45
N SER A 75 22.00 1.18 2.71
CA SER A 75 20.64 1.26 2.16
C SER A 75 20.29 0.04 1.29
N GLY A 76 19.20 -0.64 1.64
CA GLY A 76 18.73 -1.84 0.94
C GLY A 76 19.55 -3.11 1.18
N MET A 77 20.54 -3.07 2.08
CA MET A 77 21.43 -4.19 2.41
C MET A 77 21.34 -4.61 3.87
N GLY A 78 21.56 -3.68 4.81
CA GLY A 78 21.67 -4.00 6.24
C GLY A 78 22.39 -2.93 7.05
N VAL A 79 22.86 -3.32 8.24
CA VAL A 79 23.63 -2.50 9.17
C VAL A 79 24.86 -3.25 9.66
N GLU A 80 25.93 -2.52 9.96
CA GLU A 80 27.11 -3.06 10.63
C GLU A 80 27.59 -2.17 11.77
N GLY A 81 28.32 -2.77 12.69
CA GLY A 81 28.97 -2.07 13.79
C GLY A 81 29.87 -2.99 14.60
N ILE A 82 30.70 -2.41 15.45
CA ILE A 82 31.59 -3.14 16.35
C ILE A 82 30.99 -3.15 17.76
N VAL A 83 30.75 -4.34 18.30
CA VAL A 83 30.23 -4.53 19.66
C VAL A 83 31.17 -5.48 20.40
N SER A 84 31.73 -5.02 21.52
CA SER A 84 32.69 -5.80 22.32
C SER A 84 33.87 -6.31 21.48
N ASP A 85 34.48 -5.43 20.68
CA ASP A 85 35.61 -5.70 19.78
C ASP A 85 35.34 -6.72 18.65
N ARG A 86 34.07 -7.07 18.39
CA ARG A 86 33.68 -7.97 17.30
C ARG A 86 32.91 -7.22 16.24
N LEU A 87 33.20 -7.50 14.97
CA LEU A 87 32.44 -6.94 13.85
C LEU A 87 31.11 -7.69 13.73
N VAL A 88 30.01 -6.95 13.78
CA VAL A 88 28.65 -7.49 13.71
C VAL A 88 27.97 -6.90 12.48
N GLN A 89 27.40 -7.76 11.66
CA GLN A 89 26.75 -7.38 10.41
C GLN A 89 25.36 -8.04 10.36
N ILE A 90 24.32 -7.24 10.15
CA ILE A 90 22.92 -7.70 10.11
C ILE A 90 22.25 -7.22 8.84
N GLY A 91 21.75 -8.14 8.02
CA GLY A 91 21.08 -7.73 6.78
C GLY A 91 20.59 -8.85 5.87
N THR A 92 20.45 -8.52 4.58
CA THR A 92 19.88 -9.39 3.55
C THR A 92 20.85 -10.50 3.12
N SER A 93 20.32 -11.60 2.58
CA SER A 93 21.15 -12.69 2.02
C SER A 93 22.04 -12.22 0.88
N ARG A 94 21.58 -11.25 0.07
CA ARG A 94 22.37 -10.63 -1.00
C ARG A 94 23.63 -9.99 -0.44
N TRP A 95 23.50 -9.20 0.62
CA TRP A 95 24.64 -8.52 1.24
C TRP A 95 25.63 -9.50 1.86
N MET A 96 25.14 -10.55 2.54
CA MET A 96 26.01 -11.61 3.06
C MET A 96 26.84 -12.28 1.97
N ASN A 97 26.24 -12.55 0.80
CA ASN A 97 26.97 -13.09 -0.35
C ASN A 97 27.99 -12.11 -0.94
N GLU A 98 27.67 -10.81 -1.00
CA GLU A 98 28.61 -9.77 -1.45
C GLU A 98 29.82 -9.62 -0.52
N LEU A 99 29.61 -9.83 0.78
CA LEU A 99 30.67 -9.87 1.79
C LEU A 99 31.48 -11.19 1.77
N GLY A 100 31.07 -12.18 0.97
CA GLY A 100 31.72 -13.48 0.90
C GLY A 100 31.47 -14.38 2.12
N ILE A 101 30.41 -14.11 2.90
CA ILE A 101 30.05 -14.87 4.10
C ILE A 101 29.28 -16.12 3.69
N ASP A 102 29.70 -17.29 4.18
CA ASP A 102 29.04 -18.56 3.88
C ASP A 102 27.67 -18.68 4.57
N THR A 103 26.61 -18.80 3.78
CA THR A 103 25.21 -18.92 4.24
C THR A 103 24.63 -20.33 4.11
N ILE A 104 25.43 -21.31 3.66
CA ILE A 104 24.95 -22.67 3.30
C ILE A 104 24.22 -23.34 4.48
N ASN A 105 24.74 -23.22 5.70
CA ASN A 105 24.23 -23.92 6.88
C ASN A 105 22.80 -23.53 7.30
N LEU A 106 22.33 -22.33 6.92
CA LEU A 106 20.99 -21.85 7.28
C LEU A 106 20.07 -21.69 6.06
N ARG A 107 20.54 -22.05 4.87
CA ARG A 107 19.82 -21.83 3.62
C ARG A 107 18.48 -22.58 3.54
N ASP A 108 18.43 -23.82 4.05
CA ASP A 108 17.18 -24.56 4.14
C ASP A 108 16.18 -23.90 5.10
N PHE A 109 16.68 -23.26 6.16
CA PHE A 109 15.86 -22.51 7.10
C PHE A 109 15.35 -21.21 6.48
N GLN A 110 16.21 -20.48 5.78
CA GLN A 110 15.82 -19.31 5.00
C GLN A 110 14.68 -19.66 4.03
N ASN A 111 14.84 -20.71 3.22
CA ASN A 111 13.83 -21.12 2.23
C ASN A 111 12.47 -21.43 2.88
N LYS A 112 12.45 -22.05 4.07
CA LYS A 112 11.22 -22.30 4.83
C LYS A 112 10.60 -21.00 5.35
N LEU A 113 11.39 -20.11 5.91
CA LEU A 113 10.91 -18.83 6.42
C LEU A 113 10.32 -17.97 5.30
N GLU A 114 11.00 -17.90 4.16
CA GLU A 114 10.53 -17.13 2.99
C GLU A 114 9.28 -17.75 2.36
N ALA A 115 9.16 -19.08 2.35
CA ALA A 115 7.93 -19.77 1.95
C ALA A 115 6.75 -19.45 2.88
N ASP A 116 7.01 -19.21 4.17
CA ASP A 116 6.03 -18.77 5.16
C ASP A 116 5.76 -17.24 5.10
N ALA A 117 6.16 -16.55 4.02
CA ALA A 117 6.04 -15.11 3.88
C ALA A 117 6.79 -14.28 4.95
N LYS A 118 7.94 -14.77 5.41
CA LYS A 118 8.78 -14.06 6.39
C LYS A 118 10.00 -13.45 5.71
N THR A 119 10.25 -12.19 6.00
CA THR A 119 11.50 -11.51 5.65
C THR A 119 12.63 -12.07 6.51
N THR A 120 13.75 -12.43 5.89
CA THR A 120 14.92 -12.96 6.59
C THR A 120 15.96 -11.88 6.86
N ALA A 121 16.46 -11.80 8.09
CA ALA A 121 17.59 -10.96 8.47
C ALA A 121 18.71 -11.84 9.04
N TRP A 122 19.85 -11.83 8.38
CA TRP A 122 21.01 -12.65 8.69
C TRP A 122 21.91 -11.94 9.67
N ILE A 123 22.54 -12.68 10.59
CA ILE A 123 23.48 -12.16 11.57
C ILE A 123 24.84 -12.81 11.32
N ALA A 124 25.85 -12.00 11.04
CA ALA A 124 27.23 -12.44 10.94
C ALA A 124 28.10 -11.75 12.01
N ILE A 125 29.04 -12.51 12.56
CA ILE A 125 30.06 -11.99 13.47
C ILE A 125 31.44 -12.37 12.94
N ASP A 126 32.33 -11.39 12.81
CA ASP A 126 33.71 -11.57 12.33
C ASP A 126 33.79 -12.38 11.01
N GLY A 127 32.83 -12.14 10.11
CA GLY A 127 32.76 -12.80 8.80
C GLY A 127 32.18 -14.21 8.80
N GLN A 128 31.63 -14.69 9.92
CA GLN A 128 30.97 -16.00 10.00
C GLN A 128 29.47 -15.84 10.28
N ILE A 129 28.65 -16.72 9.70
CA ILE A 129 27.20 -16.69 9.95
C ILE A 129 26.86 -17.29 11.32
N GLU A 130 26.20 -16.50 12.14
CA GLU A 130 25.87 -16.86 13.52
C GLU A 130 24.38 -17.07 13.72
N GLY A 131 23.53 -16.47 12.89
CA GLY A 131 22.09 -16.69 12.99
C GLY A 131 21.25 -16.06 11.91
N ILE A 132 19.94 -16.31 12.00
CA ILE A 132 18.93 -15.78 11.11
C ILE A 132 17.65 -15.48 11.89
N PHE A 133 17.06 -14.32 11.63
CA PHE A 133 15.72 -13.95 12.05
C PHE A 133 14.73 -14.20 10.92
N GLY A 134 13.56 -14.73 11.26
CA GLY A 134 12.36 -14.67 10.45
C GLY A 134 11.44 -13.59 11.00
N ILE A 135 11.21 -12.55 10.22
CA ILE A 135 10.41 -11.40 10.60
C ILE A 135 9.15 -11.39 9.74
N ALA A 136 7.99 -11.37 10.37
CA ALA A 136 6.71 -11.31 9.68
C ALA A 136 6.01 -9.99 9.99
N ASP A 137 5.39 -9.39 8.98
CA ASP A 137 4.41 -8.34 9.19
C ASP A 137 3.03 -8.91 8.86
N SER A 138 2.20 -9.06 9.88
CA SER A 138 0.89 -9.71 9.72
C SER A 138 0.00 -8.90 8.78
N LEU A 139 -0.73 -9.60 7.91
CA LEU A 139 -1.77 -9.00 7.10
C LEU A 139 -2.85 -8.32 7.96
N LYS A 140 -3.42 -7.22 7.46
CA LYS A 140 -4.63 -6.67 8.04
C LYS A 140 -5.78 -7.67 7.83
N PRO A 141 -6.66 -7.87 8.82
CA PRO A 141 -7.79 -8.81 8.69
C PRO A 141 -8.71 -8.52 7.49
N SER A 142 -8.75 -7.25 7.03
CA SER A 142 -9.58 -6.83 5.90
C SER A 142 -8.93 -7.07 4.53
N SER A 143 -7.62 -7.31 4.44
CA SER A 143 -6.85 -7.30 3.18
C SER A 143 -7.39 -8.29 2.14
N ALA A 144 -7.47 -9.58 2.47
CA ALA A 144 -7.96 -10.61 1.54
C ALA A 144 -9.40 -10.35 1.07
N ASN A 145 -10.28 -9.88 1.97
CA ASN A 145 -11.66 -9.55 1.64
C ASN A 145 -11.75 -8.34 0.69
N VAL A 146 -10.91 -7.31 0.91
CA VAL A 146 -10.86 -6.13 0.05
C VAL A 146 -10.36 -6.49 -1.35
N VAL A 147 -9.26 -7.25 -1.45
CA VAL A 147 -8.74 -7.73 -2.75
C VAL A 147 -9.84 -8.46 -3.52
N LYS A 148 -10.54 -9.40 -2.88
CA LYS A 148 -11.65 -10.15 -3.48
C LYS A 148 -12.78 -9.23 -3.95
N LYS A 149 -13.16 -8.22 -3.17
CA LYS A 149 -14.20 -7.24 -3.55
C LYS A 149 -13.78 -6.40 -4.75
N LEU A 150 -12.54 -5.93 -4.78
CA LEU A 150 -12.00 -5.17 -5.91
C LEU A 150 -12.00 -6.01 -7.20
N GLN A 151 -11.57 -7.27 -7.11
CA GLN A 151 -11.61 -8.20 -8.25
C GLN A 151 -13.04 -8.46 -8.73
N LYS A 152 -14.01 -8.65 -7.81
CA LYS A 152 -15.44 -8.77 -8.16
C LYS A 152 -16.01 -7.53 -8.84
N MET A 153 -15.42 -6.35 -8.60
CA MET A 153 -15.77 -5.11 -9.29
C MET A 153 -15.11 -4.99 -10.67
N GLY A 154 -14.41 -6.03 -11.14
CA GLY A 154 -13.68 -6.05 -12.41
C GLY A 154 -12.35 -5.30 -12.37
N ILE A 155 -11.84 -5.00 -11.17
CA ILE A 155 -10.60 -4.24 -10.99
C ILE A 155 -9.43 -5.20 -10.80
N GLU A 156 -8.43 -5.10 -11.67
CA GLU A 156 -7.15 -5.80 -11.50
C GLU A 156 -6.42 -5.24 -10.27
N VAL A 157 -6.01 -6.15 -9.38
CA VAL A 157 -5.21 -5.83 -8.19
C VAL A 157 -3.79 -6.35 -8.42
N VAL A 158 -2.81 -5.48 -8.20
CA VAL A 158 -1.38 -5.75 -8.35
C VAL A 158 -0.71 -5.43 -7.02
N MET A 159 0.24 -6.26 -6.57
CA MET A 159 1.06 -5.95 -5.40
C MET A 159 2.42 -5.40 -5.83
N LEU A 160 2.89 -4.36 -5.15
CA LEU A 160 4.22 -3.77 -5.31
C LEU A 160 4.94 -3.84 -3.96
N THR A 161 6.18 -4.34 -3.93
CA THR A 161 6.95 -4.46 -2.68
C THR A 161 8.45 -4.45 -2.93
N GLY A 162 9.21 -3.98 -1.92
CA GLY A 162 10.67 -4.08 -1.88
C GLY A 162 11.16 -5.43 -1.36
N ASP A 163 10.28 -6.26 -0.80
CA ASP A 163 10.61 -7.60 -0.29
C ASP A 163 11.09 -8.55 -1.40
N ASN A 164 11.78 -9.62 -0.98
CA ASN A 164 12.18 -10.70 -1.87
C ASN A 164 10.95 -11.33 -2.57
N ARG A 165 11.22 -11.92 -3.73
CA ARG A 165 10.18 -12.50 -4.59
C ARG A 165 9.36 -13.59 -3.91
N GLN A 166 10.01 -14.48 -3.15
CA GLN A 166 9.33 -15.62 -2.53
C GLN A 166 8.33 -15.19 -1.45
N THR A 167 8.72 -14.23 -0.60
CA THR A 167 7.85 -13.62 0.41
C THR A 167 6.68 -12.89 -0.24
N ALA A 168 6.95 -12.13 -1.29
CA ALA A 168 5.93 -11.41 -2.03
C ALA A 168 4.91 -12.37 -2.69
N GLU A 169 5.37 -13.45 -3.30
CA GLU A 169 4.50 -14.47 -3.89
C GLU A 169 3.65 -15.18 -2.82
N ALA A 170 4.23 -15.51 -1.67
CA ALA A 170 3.50 -16.14 -0.55
C ALA A 170 2.38 -15.22 -0.01
N ILE A 171 2.66 -13.94 0.24
CA ILE A 171 1.63 -12.96 0.64
C ILE A 171 0.56 -12.83 -0.45
N ALA A 172 0.96 -12.74 -1.72
CA ALA A 172 0.02 -12.58 -2.82
C ALA A 172 -0.94 -13.77 -2.93
N VAL A 173 -0.46 -15.00 -2.72
CA VAL A 173 -1.31 -16.19 -2.66
C VAL A 173 -2.31 -16.10 -1.50
N GLU A 174 -1.86 -15.67 -0.31
CA GLU A 174 -2.73 -15.54 0.87
C GLU A 174 -3.86 -14.53 0.67
N VAL A 175 -3.58 -13.38 0.03
CA VAL A 175 -4.60 -12.35 -0.25
C VAL A 175 -5.33 -12.52 -1.59
N GLY A 176 -4.90 -13.45 -2.44
CA GLY A 176 -5.50 -13.73 -3.75
C GLY A 176 -5.10 -12.76 -4.87
N ILE A 177 -3.90 -12.18 -4.84
CA ILE A 177 -3.34 -11.32 -5.88
C ILE A 177 -2.54 -12.16 -6.90
N SER A 178 -2.80 -11.99 -8.19
CA SER A 178 -2.15 -12.76 -9.26
C SER A 178 -0.90 -12.10 -9.84
N ARG A 179 -0.78 -10.77 -9.75
CA ARG A 179 0.33 -10.00 -10.34
C ARG A 179 1.10 -9.29 -9.24
N VAL A 180 2.40 -9.57 -9.17
CA VAL A 180 3.30 -9.08 -8.11
C VAL A 180 4.57 -8.51 -8.74
N PHE A 181 5.00 -7.36 -8.23
CA PHE A 181 6.31 -6.77 -8.48
C PHE A 181 7.08 -6.76 -7.15
N ALA A 182 8.09 -7.60 -7.05
CA ALA A 182 8.93 -7.75 -5.86
C ALA A 182 10.30 -7.13 -6.08
N GLU A 183 11.06 -6.93 -4.99
CA GLU A 183 12.41 -6.34 -4.99
C GLU A 183 12.48 -4.95 -5.64
N VAL A 184 11.38 -4.19 -5.61
CA VAL A 184 11.31 -2.85 -6.21
C VAL A 184 11.81 -1.81 -5.21
N ARG A 185 12.87 -1.09 -5.59
CA ARG A 185 13.41 0.01 -4.79
C ARG A 185 12.49 1.23 -4.80
N PRO A 186 12.51 2.10 -3.78
CA PRO A 186 11.68 3.31 -3.73
C PRO A 186 11.75 4.15 -5.01
N GLU A 187 12.94 4.34 -5.59
CA GLU A 187 13.14 5.15 -6.79
C GLU A 187 12.51 4.50 -8.04
N GLN A 188 12.41 3.17 -8.05
CA GLN A 188 11.87 2.38 -9.15
C GLN A 188 10.35 2.20 -9.07
N LYS A 189 9.73 2.50 -7.92
CA LYS A 189 8.28 2.36 -7.74
C LYS A 189 7.52 3.24 -8.74
N ALA A 190 7.89 4.52 -8.87
CA ALA A 190 7.24 5.43 -9.81
C ALA A 190 7.39 4.99 -11.28
N GLU A 191 8.56 4.49 -11.68
CA GLU A 191 8.78 3.95 -13.03
C GLU A 191 7.92 2.70 -13.31
N THR A 192 7.72 1.86 -12.29
CA THR A 192 6.83 0.71 -12.36
C THR A 192 5.37 1.14 -12.58
N ILE A 193 4.90 2.17 -11.86
CA ILE A 193 3.56 2.77 -12.09
C ILE A 193 3.42 3.27 -13.52
N LYS A 194 4.42 4.02 -14.01
CA LYS A 194 4.45 4.56 -15.38
C LYS A 194 4.41 3.46 -16.44
N THR A 195 5.16 2.38 -16.23
CA THR A 195 5.16 1.21 -17.12
C THR A 195 3.78 0.57 -17.18
N LEU A 196 3.12 0.40 -16.03
CA LEU A 196 1.75 -0.14 -15.96
C LEU A 196 0.74 0.78 -16.65
N GLN A 197 0.84 2.10 -16.47
CA GLN A 197 0.01 3.06 -17.20
C GLN A 197 0.17 2.93 -18.72
N LEU A 198 1.41 2.77 -19.21
CA LEU A 198 1.69 2.60 -20.64
C LEU A 198 1.19 1.26 -21.20
N GLU A 199 1.36 0.16 -20.45
CA GLU A 199 0.83 -1.15 -20.83
C GLU A 199 -0.69 -1.12 -21.02
N LYS A 200 -1.39 -0.43 -20.12
CA LYS A 200 -2.85 -0.38 -20.15
C LYS A 200 -3.40 0.51 -21.25
N LYS A 201 -2.72 1.63 -21.57
CA LYS A 201 -3.04 2.47 -22.73
C LYS A 201 -2.99 1.73 -24.07
N LYS A 202 -2.18 0.65 -24.17
CA LYS A 202 -2.07 -0.16 -25.39
C LYS A 202 -3.14 -1.23 -25.53
N ARG A 203 -3.84 -1.60 -24.45
CA ARG A 203 -4.74 -2.77 -24.40
C ARG A 203 -6.22 -2.44 -24.62
N SER A 204 -6.64 -1.18 -24.63
CA SER A 204 -8.05 -0.79 -24.77
C SER A 204 -8.22 0.60 -25.38
N ASP A 205 -9.30 0.82 -26.16
CA ASP A 205 -9.76 2.16 -26.60
C ASP A 205 -10.29 3.01 -25.41
N ASP A 206 -10.63 2.35 -24.28
CA ASP A 206 -10.96 3.01 -23.02
C ASP A 206 -9.71 3.25 -22.15
N HIS A 207 -9.56 4.50 -21.71
CA HIS A 207 -8.47 4.95 -20.84
C HIS A 207 -8.51 4.22 -19.49
N GLN A 208 -7.74 3.14 -19.35
CA GLN A 208 -7.62 2.43 -18.07
C GLN A 208 -6.79 3.27 -17.09
N ILE A 209 -7.37 3.54 -15.92
CA ILE A 209 -6.82 4.39 -14.86
C ILE A 209 -6.03 3.52 -13.87
N VAL A 210 -4.82 3.96 -13.51
CA VAL A 210 -3.97 3.31 -12.50
C VAL A 210 -4.06 4.06 -11.19
N ALA A 211 -4.59 3.41 -10.15
CA ALA A 211 -4.53 3.91 -8.79
C ALA A 211 -3.44 3.20 -7.99
N MET A 212 -2.67 3.94 -7.21
CA MET A 212 -1.64 3.44 -6.28
C MET A 212 -2.11 3.65 -4.84
N VAL A 213 -1.89 2.67 -3.98
CA VAL A 213 -2.17 2.75 -2.54
C VAL A 213 -0.90 2.48 -1.77
N GLY A 214 -0.56 3.39 -0.84
CA GLY A 214 0.63 3.31 -0.01
C GLY A 214 0.47 4.08 1.30
N ASP A 215 1.45 3.97 2.17
CA ASP A 215 1.47 4.63 3.48
C ASP A 215 2.81 5.35 3.77
N GLY A 216 3.88 5.02 3.04
CA GLY A 216 5.22 5.50 3.35
C GLY A 216 5.70 6.72 2.58
N ILE A 217 6.76 7.37 3.11
CA ILE A 217 7.58 8.35 2.39
C ILE A 217 8.10 7.74 1.07
N ASN A 218 8.46 6.45 1.12
CA ASN A 218 8.95 5.68 -0.02
C ASN A 218 7.91 5.53 -1.14
N ASP A 219 6.62 5.71 -0.84
CA ASP A 219 5.54 5.59 -1.82
C ASP A 219 5.10 6.93 -2.40
N ALA A 220 5.50 8.06 -1.80
CA ALA A 220 5.06 9.39 -2.25
C ALA A 220 5.33 9.65 -3.74
N PRO A 221 6.50 9.30 -4.32
CA PRO A 221 6.72 9.43 -5.76
C PRO A 221 5.79 8.55 -6.60
N ALA A 222 5.47 7.34 -6.11
CA ALA A 222 4.58 6.41 -6.81
C ALA A 222 3.10 6.84 -6.71
N LEU A 223 2.69 7.39 -5.57
CA LEU A 223 1.37 7.98 -5.35
C LEU A 223 1.15 9.16 -6.30
N ALA A 224 2.13 10.07 -6.40
CA ALA A 224 2.06 11.23 -7.29
C ALA A 224 2.10 10.87 -8.79
N GLN A 225 2.71 9.73 -9.15
CA GLN A 225 2.77 9.25 -10.54
C GLN A 225 1.48 8.54 -10.99
N ALA A 226 0.71 7.98 -10.05
CA ALA A 226 -0.54 7.30 -10.35
C ALA A 226 -1.60 8.30 -10.85
N ASP A 227 -2.60 7.80 -11.59
CA ASP A 227 -3.75 8.63 -11.99
C ASP A 227 -4.65 8.96 -10.79
N VAL A 228 -4.60 8.10 -9.76
CA VAL A 228 -5.21 8.36 -8.44
C VAL A 228 -4.28 7.80 -7.35
N GLY A 229 -3.66 8.68 -6.57
CA GLY A 229 -2.90 8.32 -5.38
C GLY A 229 -3.80 8.19 -4.15
N ILE A 230 -3.72 7.07 -3.44
CA ILE A 230 -4.47 6.82 -2.20
C ILE A 230 -3.50 6.57 -1.05
N ALA A 231 -3.43 7.50 -0.10
CA ALA A 231 -2.66 7.30 1.12
C ALA A 231 -3.49 6.61 2.21
N ILE A 232 -2.84 5.75 3.00
CA ILE A 232 -3.41 5.28 4.27
C ILE A 232 -3.11 6.29 5.37
N GLY A 233 -4.11 6.63 6.19
CA GLY A 233 -4.00 7.66 7.24
C GLY A 233 -3.12 7.32 8.44
N THR A 234 -2.63 6.07 8.53
CA THR A 234 -1.51 5.70 9.43
C THR A 234 -0.14 6.01 8.82
N GLY A 235 -0.13 6.45 7.56
CA GLY A 235 1.05 6.77 6.80
C GLY A 235 1.66 8.13 7.15
N THR A 236 2.79 8.41 6.53
CA THR A 236 3.56 9.65 6.78
C THR A 236 2.89 10.89 6.18
N ASP A 237 3.15 12.06 6.76
CA ASP A 237 2.62 13.35 6.26
C ASP A 237 2.95 13.59 4.78
N VAL A 238 4.11 13.12 4.34
CA VAL A 238 4.56 13.20 2.95
C VAL A 238 3.65 12.38 2.03
N ALA A 239 3.29 11.16 2.43
CA ALA A 239 2.39 10.31 1.66
C ALA A 239 0.98 10.91 1.57
N MET A 240 0.47 11.49 2.66
CA MET A 240 -0.83 12.17 2.67
C MET A 240 -0.84 13.38 1.72
N ALA A 241 0.20 14.21 1.76
CA ALA A 241 0.32 15.39 0.91
C ALA A 241 0.49 15.05 -0.59
N ALA A 242 1.08 13.89 -0.90
CA ALA A 242 1.28 13.43 -2.28
C ALA A 242 0.06 12.68 -2.86
N SER A 243 -0.97 12.40 -2.06
CA SER A 243 -2.14 11.61 -2.47
C SER A 243 -3.38 12.46 -2.80
N ASP A 244 -4.20 11.99 -3.73
CA ASP A 244 -5.50 12.59 -4.04
C ASP A 244 -6.58 12.25 -3.00
N LEU A 245 -6.42 11.11 -2.33
CA LEU A 245 -7.37 10.60 -1.34
C LEU A 245 -6.65 9.97 -0.15
N THR A 246 -7.06 10.30 1.06
CA THR A 246 -6.49 9.75 2.29
C THR A 246 -7.52 8.95 3.09
N LEU A 247 -7.15 7.72 3.47
CA LEU A 247 -7.97 6.81 4.27
C LEU A 247 -7.66 6.94 5.76
N ILE A 248 -8.34 7.85 6.44
CA ILE A 248 -8.11 8.21 7.85
C ILE A 248 -8.11 6.98 8.79
N SER A 249 -9.00 6.01 8.58
CA SER A 249 -9.15 4.87 9.50
C SER A 249 -8.04 3.81 9.41
N GLY A 250 -7.16 3.88 8.42
CA GLY A 250 -6.16 2.84 8.16
C GLY A 250 -6.70 1.57 7.47
N ASP A 251 -8.03 1.44 7.36
CA ASP A 251 -8.71 0.25 6.82
C ASP A 251 -8.87 0.33 5.29
N LEU A 252 -8.39 -0.73 4.62
CA LEU A 252 -8.48 -0.90 3.17
C LEU A 252 -9.93 -0.95 2.64
N GLN A 253 -10.94 -1.22 3.48
CA GLN A 253 -12.34 -1.11 3.05
C GLN A 253 -12.72 0.30 2.58
N GLY A 254 -11.97 1.32 3.00
CA GLY A 254 -12.11 2.68 2.52
C GLY A 254 -11.96 2.78 0.99
N ILE A 255 -11.09 1.96 0.38
CA ILE A 255 -10.88 1.93 -1.08
C ILE A 255 -12.18 1.50 -1.79
N VAL A 256 -12.78 0.40 -1.34
CA VAL A 256 -14.04 -0.12 -1.91
C VAL A 256 -15.15 0.92 -1.77
N THR A 257 -15.24 1.55 -0.60
CA THR A 257 -16.23 2.60 -0.32
C THR A 257 -16.03 3.82 -1.22
N ALA A 258 -14.80 4.28 -1.41
CA ALA A 258 -14.46 5.41 -2.27
C ALA A 258 -14.86 5.14 -3.73
N ILE A 259 -14.58 3.94 -4.25
CA ILE A 259 -14.95 3.58 -5.62
C ILE A 259 -16.47 3.49 -5.78
N GLN A 260 -17.17 2.89 -4.81
CA GLN A 260 -18.64 2.83 -4.87
C GLN A 260 -19.27 4.23 -4.79
N LEU A 261 -18.73 5.12 -3.94
CA LEU A 261 -19.18 6.49 -3.80
C LEU A 261 -18.90 7.29 -5.08
N SER A 262 -17.73 7.14 -5.69
CA SER A 262 -17.37 7.78 -6.96
C SER A 262 -18.36 7.38 -8.06
N ASN A 263 -18.65 6.08 -8.20
CA ASN A 263 -19.63 5.58 -9.16
C ASN A 263 -21.05 6.12 -8.91
N ALA A 264 -21.49 6.19 -7.65
CA ALA A 264 -22.78 6.77 -7.28
C ALA A 264 -22.84 8.28 -7.59
N THR A 265 -21.74 8.99 -7.36
CA THR A 265 -21.61 10.43 -7.64
C THR A 265 -21.65 10.69 -9.13
N MET A 266 -20.89 9.94 -9.95
CA MET A 266 -20.91 10.07 -11.41
C MET A 266 -22.27 9.73 -12.02
N LYS A 267 -23.02 8.78 -11.42
CA LYS A 267 -24.40 8.51 -11.80
C LYS A 267 -25.31 9.70 -11.47
N ASN A 268 -25.15 10.30 -10.29
CA ASN A 268 -25.91 11.48 -9.87
C ASN A 268 -25.64 12.69 -10.78
N ILE A 269 -24.37 12.94 -11.13
CA ILE A 269 -23.97 14.02 -12.04
C ILE A 269 -24.62 13.85 -13.42
N ARG A 270 -24.58 12.64 -14.00
CA ARG A 270 -25.24 12.37 -15.30
C ARG A 270 -26.74 12.63 -15.27
N GLN A 271 -27.41 12.29 -14.16
CA GLN A 271 -28.83 12.60 -13.95
C GLN A 271 -29.07 14.10 -13.81
N ASN A 272 -28.20 14.81 -13.08
CA ASN A 272 -28.31 16.26 -12.92
C ASN A 272 -28.13 16.98 -14.25
N LEU A 273 -27.17 16.54 -15.09
CA LEU A 273 -27.01 17.08 -16.43
C LEU A 273 -28.26 16.82 -17.28
N PHE A 274 -28.86 15.64 -17.19
CA PHE A 274 -30.15 15.37 -17.86
C PHE A 274 -31.24 16.35 -17.41
N PHE A 275 -31.42 16.55 -16.10
CA PHE A 275 -32.39 17.52 -15.56
C PHE A 275 -32.04 18.97 -15.90
N ALA A 276 -30.76 19.31 -16.06
CA ALA A 276 -30.36 20.65 -16.49
C ALA A 276 -30.69 20.89 -17.96
N TYR A 277 -30.44 19.89 -18.82
CA TYR A 277 -30.62 20.04 -20.26
C TYR A 277 -32.06 19.85 -20.73
N ILE A 278 -32.86 18.98 -20.11
CA ILE A 278 -34.18 18.62 -20.66
C ILE A 278 -35.12 19.83 -20.79
N TYR A 279 -35.11 20.76 -19.81
CA TYR A 279 -35.93 21.97 -19.87
C TYR A 279 -35.48 22.91 -21.00
N ASN A 280 -34.17 23.01 -21.25
CA ASN A 280 -33.61 23.82 -22.32
C ASN A 280 -33.88 23.19 -23.70
N VAL A 281 -33.70 21.87 -23.82
CA VAL A 281 -33.98 21.11 -25.04
C VAL A 281 -35.45 21.24 -25.43
N LEU A 282 -36.37 21.27 -24.47
CA LEU A 282 -37.80 21.51 -24.72
C LEU A 282 -38.12 23.00 -24.96
N GLY A 283 -37.46 23.91 -24.23
CA GLY A 283 -37.71 25.34 -24.30
C GLY A 283 -37.24 26.00 -25.60
N ILE A 284 -36.08 25.59 -26.15
CA ILE A 284 -35.49 26.19 -27.35
C ILE A 284 -36.40 26.04 -28.58
N PRO A 285 -36.94 24.85 -28.93
CA PRO A 285 -37.87 24.72 -30.06
C PRO A 285 -39.16 25.53 -29.89
N ILE A 286 -39.67 25.63 -28.65
CA ILE A 286 -40.86 26.43 -28.35
C ILE A 286 -40.55 27.92 -28.55
N ALA A 287 -39.41 28.41 -28.06
CA ALA A 287 -38.96 29.78 -28.27
C ALA A 287 -38.68 30.09 -29.75
N ALA A 288 -38.15 29.12 -30.51
CA ALA A 288 -37.91 29.23 -31.95
C ALA A 288 -39.20 29.20 -32.79
N GLY A 289 -40.37 29.00 -32.16
CA GLY A 289 -41.67 29.14 -32.81
C GLY A 289 -42.22 27.85 -33.43
N VAL A 290 -41.76 26.67 -33.03
CA VAL A 290 -42.33 25.39 -33.52
C VAL A 290 -43.85 25.30 -33.23
N LEU A 291 -44.31 25.86 -32.12
CA LEU A 291 -45.74 25.90 -31.76
C LEU A 291 -46.49 27.10 -32.34
N TYR A 292 -45.79 28.10 -32.89
CA TYR A 292 -46.36 29.36 -33.34
C TYR A 292 -47.37 29.20 -34.49
N PRO A 293 -47.13 28.37 -35.54
CA PRO A 293 -48.10 28.21 -36.63
C PRO A 293 -49.46 27.64 -36.21
N LEU A 294 -49.50 26.87 -35.12
CA LEU A 294 -50.71 26.18 -34.65
C LEU A 294 -51.41 26.93 -33.51
N THR A 295 -50.65 27.63 -32.67
CA THR A 295 -51.17 28.21 -31.42
C THR A 295 -50.97 29.73 -31.31
N GLY A 296 -50.14 30.32 -32.17
CA GLY A 296 -49.70 31.72 -32.06
C GLY A 296 -48.80 31.99 -30.85
N TRP A 297 -48.36 30.95 -30.13
CA TRP A 297 -47.59 31.10 -28.90
C TRP A 297 -46.08 31.16 -29.17
N LEU A 298 -45.44 32.12 -28.53
CA LEU A 298 -43.99 32.19 -28.34
C LEU A 298 -43.69 31.99 -26.85
N LEU A 299 -42.50 31.50 -26.52
CA LEU A 299 -42.14 31.19 -25.14
C LEU A 299 -42.17 32.46 -24.27
N ASN A 300 -43.08 32.49 -23.29
CA ASN A 300 -43.18 33.60 -22.34
C ASN A 300 -41.98 33.55 -21.35
N PRO A 301 -41.28 34.68 -21.10
CA PRO A 301 -40.18 34.76 -20.14
C PRO A 301 -40.52 34.25 -18.73
N ILE A 302 -41.77 34.39 -18.27
CA ILE A 302 -42.22 33.86 -16.97
C ILE A 302 -42.20 32.33 -16.95
N ILE A 303 -42.65 31.69 -18.04
CA ILE A 303 -42.64 30.22 -18.16
C ILE A 303 -41.20 29.72 -18.25
N ALA A 304 -40.34 30.42 -18.99
CA ALA A 304 -38.91 30.12 -19.05
C ALA A 304 -38.25 30.22 -17.66
N GLY A 305 -38.54 31.30 -16.91
CA GLY A 305 -38.05 31.47 -15.54
C GLY A 305 -38.55 30.39 -14.59
N GLY A 306 -39.83 30.00 -14.69
CA GLY A 306 -40.40 28.88 -13.94
C GLY A 306 -39.71 27.56 -14.25
N ALA A 307 -39.49 27.25 -15.53
CA ALA A 307 -38.78 26.05 -15.96
C ALA A 307 -37.34 25.99 -15.42
N MET A 308 -36.62 27.12 -15.43
CA MET A 308 -35.28 27.22 -14.84
C MET A 308 -35.31 26.93 -13.33
N ALA A 309 -36.27 27.51 -12.60
CA ALA A 309 -36.42 27.24 -11.17
C ALA A 309 -36.72 25.75 -10.88
N PHE A 310 -37.60 25.12 -11.65
CA PHE A 310 -37.89 23.69 -11.53
C PHE A 310 -36.68 22.80 -11.85
N SER A 311 -35.87 23.19 -12.85
CA SER A 311 -34.62 22.51 -13.16
C SER A 311 -33.67 22.51 -11.96
N SER A 312 -33.46 23.68 -11.34
CA SER A 312 -32.62 23.80 -10.14
C SER A 312 -33.14 22.96 -8.98
N VAL A 313 -34.45 22.99 -8.70
CA VAL A 313 -35.08 22.17 -7.65
C VAL A 313 -34.88 20.68 -7.92
N SER A 314 -34.99 20.25 -9.18
CA SER A 314 -34.82 18.84 -9.57
C SER A 314 -33.39 18.38 -9.40
N VAL A 315 -32.41 19.19 -9.81
CA VAL A 315 -30.97 18.92 -9.64
C VAL A 315 -30.59 18.86 -8.16
N VAL A 316 -31.00 19.85 -7.35
CA VAL A 316 -30.69 19.89 -5.92
C VAL A 316 -31.32 18.71 -5.19
N SER A 317 -32.60 18.42 -5.47
CA SER A 317 -33.31 17.28 -4.87
C SER A 317 -32.64 15.94 -5.24
N ASN A 318 -32.19 15.80 -6.48
CA ASN A 318 -31.48 14.59 -6.90
C ASN A 318 -30.10 14.48 -6.25
N ALA A 319 -29.34 15.57 -6.14
CA ALA A 319 -28.04 15.60 -5.45
C ALA A 319 -28.15 15.17 -3.99
N LEU A 320 -29.18 15.65 -3.27
CA LEU A 320 -29.42 15.31 -1.86
C LEU A 320 -29.65 13.82 -1.62
N ARG A 321 -30.01 13.03 -2.64
CA ARG A 321 -30.13 11.56 -2.51
C ARG A 321 -28.80 10.91 -2.15
N LEU A 322 -27.68 11.50 -2.58
CA LEU A 322 -26.34 10.98 -2.27
C LEU A 322 -26.05 11.03 -0.76
N ARG A 323 -26.71 11.90 0.01
CA ARG A 323 -26.62 11.94 1.49
C ARG A 323 -27.09 10.64 2.15
N LYS A 324 -27.95 9.86 1.49
CA LYS A 324 -28.44 8.56 1.97
C LYS A 324 -27.62 7.39 1.43
N PHE A 325 -26.51 7.65 0.73
CA PHE A 325 -25.63 6.61 0.22
C PHE A 325 -25.11 5.74 1.38
N ARG A 326 -25.16 4.42 1.19
CA ARG A 326 -24.54 3.45 2.07
C ARG A 326 -23.70 2.51 1.22
N PRO A 327 -22.42 2.30 1.54
CA PRO A 327 -21.60 1.36 0.82
C PRO A 327 -22.17 -0.06 0.95
N LYS A 328 -22.13 -0.81 -0.14
CA LYS A 328 -22.51 -2.22 -0.14
C LYS A 328 -21.39 -3.02 0.49
N VAL A 329 -21.65 -3.53 1.70
CA VAL A 329 -20.69 -4.31 2.49
C VAL A 329 -20.51 -5.73 1.92
N ASN A 330 -21.53 -6.28 1.25
CA ASN A 330 -21.47 -7.58 0.59
C ASN A 330 -21.59 -7.40 -0.93
N ILE A 331 -20.50 -7.71 -1.64
CA ILE A 331 -20.42 -7.88 -3.10
C ILE A 331 -19.92 -9.31 -3.32
#